data_AF-A0A0R1RNI9-F1
#
_entry.id   AF-A0A0R1RNI9-F1
#
_cell.length_a   1.000
_cell.length_b   1.000
_cell.length_c   1.000
_cell.angle_alpha   90.00
_cell.angle_beta   90.00
_cell.angle_gamma   90.00
#
_symmetry.space_group_name_H-M   'P 1'
#
loop_
_entity.id
_entity.type
_entity.pdbx_description
1 polymer ?
#
loop_
_entity_poly.entity_id
_entity_poly.type
_entity_poly.pdbx_seq_one_letter_code
_entity_poly.pdbx_strand_id
1 'polypeptide(L)'
;MKNMPISRQQQIVTLLINLKYELSRQDSIELTTECIDNLTQPELNDFMINVALNQFLKEMTNLIGFEGLKLNQNAAEIVAQLKELSLKKTGRSPLSSLLFSSLFGNW
;
A
#
# COMPACT_ATOMS: atom_id res chain seq x y z
N MET A 1 -23.42 20.53 2.28
CA MET A 1 -22.86 19.31 1.66
C MET A 1 -22.40 18.40 2.79
N LYS A 2 -22.99 17.21 2.97
CA LYS A 2 -22.51 16.25 3.99
C LYS A 2 -21.13 15.77 3.55
N ASN A 3 -20.12 15.90 4.40
CA ASN A 3 -18.79 15.32 4.16
C ASN A 3 -18.96 13.80 4.03
N MET A 4 -19.01 13.28 2.80
CA MET A 4 -18.95 11.85 2.59
C MET A 4 -17.56 11.39 3.05
N PRO A 5 -17.47 10.38 3.94
CA PRO A 5 -16.18 9.83 4.32
C PRO A 5 -15.50 9.29 3.06
N ILE A 6 -14.24 9.70 2.84
CA ILE A 6 -13.42 9.22 1.73
C ILE A 6 -13.30 7.70 1.84
N SER A 7 -13.56 6.98 0.75
CA SER A 7 -13.45 5.52 0.73
C SER A 7 -12.02 5.06 1.03
N ARG A 8 -11.87 3.85 1.56
CA ARG A 8 -10.54 3.27 1.86
C ARG A 8 -9.64 3.23 0.62
N GLN A 9 -10.19 2.87 -0.54
CA GLN A 9 -9.48 2.87 -1.82
C GLN A 9 -8.95 4.26 -2.15
N GLN A 10 -9.79 5.30 -2.05
CA GLN A 10 -9.38 6.68 -2.29
C GLN A 10 -8.30 7.14 -1.29
N GLN A 11 -8.38 6.76 -0.02
CA GLN A 11 -7.33 7.07 0.97
C GLN A 11 -5.98 6.45 0.58
N ILE A 12 -5.97 5.19 0.16
CA ILE A 12 -4.75 4.48 -0.26
C ILE A 12 -4.17 5.15 -1.52
N VAL A 13 -5.00 5.44 -2.52
CA VAL A 13 -4.56 6.12 -3.76
C VAL A 13 -3.97 7.50 -3.45
N THR A 14 -4.59 8.29 -2.58
CA THR A 14 -4.03 9.59 -2.17
C THR A 14 -2.65 9.44 -1.51
N LEU A 15 -2.48 8.46 -0.63
CA LEU A 15 -1.19 8.19 0.00
C LEU A 15 -0.12 7.77 -1.02
N LEU A 16 -0.47 6.94 -2.00
CA LEU A 16 0.46 6.52 -3.06
C LEU A 16 0.87 7.69 -3.96
N ILE A 17 -0.06 8.59 -4.28
CA ILE A 17 0.25 9.82 -5.03
C ILE A 17 1.25 10.67 -4.24
N ASN A 18 1.03 10.86 -2.95
CA ASN A 18 1.95 11.59 -2.09
C ASN A 18 3.31 10.90 -2.01
N LEU A 19 3.33 9.57 -1.87
CA LEU A 19 4.57 8.79 -1.85
C LEU A 19 5.37 9.00 -3.14
N LYS A 20 4.70 8.97 -4.30
CA LYS A 20 5.34 9.17 -5.62
C LYS A 20 6.11 10.49 -5.69
N TYR A 21 5.60 11.57 -5.09
CA TYR A 21 6.27 12.87 -5.07
C TYR A 21 7.49 12.91 -4.14
N GLU A 22 7.54 12.04 -3.13
CA GLU A 22 8.64 11.95 -2.17
C GLU A 22 9.75 10.98 -2.64
N LEU A 23 9.46 10.15 -3.64
CA LEU A 23 10.42 9.20 -4.20
C LEU A 23 11.35 9.88 -5.21
N SER A 24 12.64 9.54 -5.14
CA SER A 24 13.67 10.05 -6.06
C SER A 24 14.16 9.00 -7.07
N ARG A 25 13.92 7.72 -6.80
CA ARG A 25 14.34 6.61 -7.66
C ARG A 25 13.27 6.28 -8.69
N GLN A 26 13.68 6.22 -9.95
CA GLN A 26 12.79 5.92 -11.07
C GLN A 26 12.04 4.60 -10.88
N ASP A 27 12.72 3.52 -10.51
CA ASP A 27 12.09 2.20 -10.28
C ASP A 27 10.98 2.27 -9.21
N SER A 28 11.18 3.05 -8.15
CA SER A 28 10.19 3.21 -7.08
C SER A 28 8.99 4.07 -7.54
N ILE A 29 9.23 5.08 -8.37
CA ILE A 29 8.20 5.93 -8.97
C ILE A 29 7.33 5.11 -9.94
N GLU A 30 7.96 4.27 -10.76
CA GLU A 30 7.27 3.38 -11.71
C GLU A 30 6.40 2.37 -10.97
N LEU A 31 6.96 1.67 -9.98
CA LEU A 31 6.20 0.73 -9.14
C LEU A 31 5.02 1.41 -8.42
N THR A 32 5.24 2.61 -7.88
CA THR A 32 4.16 3.38 -7.22
C THR A 32 3.08 3.80 -8.22
N THR A 33 3.46 4.16 -9.45
CA THR A 33 2.52 4.52 -10.51
C THR A 33 1.67 3.31 -10.93
N GLU A 34 2.29 2.15 -11.13
CA GLU A 34 1.57 0.92 -11.45
C GLU A 34 0.58 0.53 -10.34
N CYS A 35 0.96 0.69 -9.07
CA CYS A 35 0.04 0.44 -7.96
C CYS A 35 -1.16 1.41 -7.97
N ILE A 36 -0.94 2.69 -8.29
CA ILE A 36 -2.01 3.69 -8.44
C ILE A 36 -2.95 3.30 -9.59
N ASP A 37 -2.41 2.94 -10.75
CA ASP A 37 -3.21 2.56 -11.92
C ASP A 37 -4.05 1.31 -11.63
N ASN A 38 -3.47 0.33 -10.92
CA ASN A 38 -4.20 -0.85 -10.47
C ASN A 38 -5.32 -0.50 -9.48
N LEU A 39 -5.04 0.35 -8.48
CA LEU A 39 -5.98 0.72 -7.44
C LEU A 39 -7.00 1.78 -7.84
N THR A 40 -6.88 2.40 -9.01
CA THR A 40 -7.88 3.34 -9.54
C THR A 40 -8.92 2.67 -10.42
N GLN A 41 -8.76 1.37 -10.72
CA GLN A 41 -9.75 0.60 -11.45
C GLN A 41 -11.12 0.64 -10.74
N PRO A 42 -12.22 0.79 -11.49
CA PRO A 42 -13.56 0.68 -10.93
C PRO A 42 -13.80 -0.75 -10.43
N GLU A 43 -14.71 -0.91 -9.46
CA GLU A 43 -15.23 -2.21 -8.97
C GLU A 43 -14.25 -3.09 -8.15
N LEU A 44 -13.14 -2.54 -7.65
CA LEU A 44 -12.29 -3.29 -6.73
C LEU A 44 -12.99 -3.57 -5.39
N ASN A 45 -13.03 -4.83 -5.00
CA ASN A 45 -13.43 -5.20 -3.65
C ASN A 45 -12.26 -5.08 -2.65
N ASP A 46 -12.57 -5.07 -1.35
CA ASP A 46 -11.58 -4.91 -0.28
C ASP A 46 -10.46 -5.97 -0.30
N PHE A 47 -10.75 -7.18 -0.76
CA PHE A 47 -9.76 -8.24 -0.89
C PHE A 47 -8.74 -7.91 -1.99
N MET A 48 -9.20 -7.49 -3.17
CA MET A 48 -8.33 -7.09 -4.27
C MET A 48 -7.46 -5.88 -3.90
N ILE A 49 -8.05 -4.89 -3.21
CA ILE A 49 -7.32 -3.72 -2.69
C ILE A 49 -6.20 -4.17 -1.74
N ASN A 50 -6.48 -5.11 -0.82
CA ASN A 50 -5.49 -5.66 0.10
C ASN A 50 -4.36 -6.40 -0.62
N VAL A 51 -4.69 -7.22 -1.62
CA VAL A 51 -3.69 -7.97 -2.38
C VAL A 51 -2.77 -7.01 -3.13
N ALA A 52 -3.32 -6.04 -3.86
CA ALA A 52 -2.53 -5.05 -4.59
C ALA A 52 -1.63 -4.23 -3.67
N LEU A 53 -2.16 -3.75 -2.54
CA LEU A 53 -1.39 -2.96 -1.58
C LEU A 53 -0.28 -3.78 -0.92
N ASN A 54 -0.53 -5.03 -0.53
CA ASN A 54 0.49 -5.88 0.09
C ASN A 54 1.58 -6.28 -0.90
N GLN A 55 1.23 -6.55 -2.16
CA GLN A 55 2.21 -6.82 -3.21
C GLN A 55 3.13 -5.61 -3.43
N PHE A 56 2.53 -4.42 -3.54
CA PHE A 56 3.27 -3.16 -3.63
C PHE A 56 4.22 -2.96 -2.45
N LEU A 57 3.75 -3.13 -1.21
CA LEU A 57 4.58 -2.94 -0.01
C LEU A 57 5.77 -3.93 0.02
N LYS A 58 5.56 -5.16 -0.45
CA LYS A 58 6.62 -6.17 -0.56
C LYS A 58 7.65 -5.77 -1.61
N GLU A 59 7.22 -5.40 -2.81
CA GLU A 59 8.11 -4.98 -3.89
C GLU A 59 8.87 -3.69 -3.57
N MET A 60 8.19 -2.71 -2.97
CA MET A 60 8.84 -1.49 -2.47
C MET A 60 9.89 -1.80 -1.41
N THR A 61 9.60 -2.71 -0.48
CA THR A 61 10.58 -3.12 0.54
C THR A 61 11.78 -3.81 -0.09
N ASN A 62 11.58 -4.62 -1.13
CA ASN A 62 12.66 -5.27 -1.87
C ASN A 62 13.51 -4.28 -2.68
N LEU A 63 12.87 -3.31 -3.35
CA LEU A 63 13.54 -2.28 -4.14
C LEU A 63 14.35 -1.31 -3.28
N ILE A 64 13.82 -0.96 -2.11
CA ILE A 64 14.49 -0.09 -1.15
C ILE A 64 15.57 -0.86 -0.39
N GLY A 65 15.36 -2.16 -0.13
CA GLY A 65 16.34 -3.06 0.47
C GLY A 65 16.65 -2.81 1.94
N PHE A 66 17.31 -3.78 2.56
CA PHE A 66 17.95 -3.71 3.88
C PHE A 66 19.08 -2.65 3.93
N GLU A 67 19.54 -2.19 2.77
CA GLU A 67 20.44 -1.06 2.65
C GLU A 67 19.62 0.21 2.64
N GLY A 68 19.56 0.88 3.78
CA GLY A 68 18.79 2.10 3.99
C GLY A 68 19.15 3.23 3.00
N LEU A 69 18.58 3.18 1.80
CA LEU A 69 18.07 4.36 1.14
C LEU A 69 17.07 4.94 2.13
N LYS A 70 17.55 5.89 2.93
CA LYS A 70 16.71 6.69 3.81
C LYS A 70 15.64 7.29 2.92
N LEU A 71 14.47 6.65 2.88
CA LEU A 71 13.23 7.34 2.62
C LEU A 71 13.31 8.60 3.47
N ASN A 72 13.03 9.74 2.86
CA ASN A 72 12.87 10.94 3.67
C ASN A 72 11.76 10.66 4.71
N GLN A 73 11.76 11.43 5.78
CA GLN A 73 10.85 11.18 6.90
C GLN A 73 9.38 11.11 6.42
N ASN A 74 8.99 11.96 5.47
CA ASN A 74 7.65 11.98 4.89
C ASN A 74 7.30 10.66 4.18
N ALA A 75 8.16 10.17 3.30
CA ALA A 75 7.94 8.91 2.59
C ALA A 75 7.88 7.72 3.56
N ALA A 76 8.70 7.70 4.60
CA ALA A 76 8.65 6.68 5.63
C ALA A 76 7.32 6.69 6.40
N GLU A 77 6.82 7.87 6.75
CA GLU A 77 5.52 8.06 7.41
C GLU A 77 4.36 7.62 6.50
N ILE A 78 4.41 7.94 5.21
CA ILE A 78 3.41 7.51 4.23
C ILE A 78 3.40 5.99 4.08
N VAL A 79 4.58 5.35 3.99
CA VAL A 79 4.70 3.89 3.94
C VAL A 79 4.17 3.24 5.22
N ALA A 80 4.38 3.85 6.39
CA ALA A 80 3.82 3.37 7.65
C ALA A 80 2.28 3.45 7.66
N GLN A 81 1.69 4.54 7.17
CA GLN A 81 0.25 4.67 7.03
C GLN A 81 -0.33 3.63 6.05
N LEU A 82 0.35 3.38 4.93
CA LEU A 82 -0.03 2.35 3.97
C LEU A 82 0.00 0.93 4.60
N LYS A 83 1.01 0.64 5.43
CA LYS A 83 1.09 -0.62 6.20
C LYS A 83 -0.06 -0.74 7.21
N GLU A 84 -0.40 0.34 7.91
CA GLU A 84 -1.54 0.32 8.82
C GLU A 84 -2.86 0.07 8.07
N LEU A 85 -3.04 0.70 6.92
CA LEU A 85 -4.22 0.50 6.07
C LEU A 85 -4.31 -0.91 5.48
N SER A 86 -3.19 -1.59 5.23
CA SER A 86 -3.19 -2.99 4.80
C SER A 86 -3.52 -3.96 5.95
N LEU A 87 -3.17 -3.59 7.18
CA LEU A 87 -3.43 -4.35 8.40
C LEU A 87 -4.81 -4.12 9.00
N LYS A 88 -5.44 -2.99 8.69
CA LYS A 88 -6.76 -2.60 9.20
C LYS A 88 -7.75 -3.72 8.84
N LYS A 89 -8.22 -4.43 9.87
CA LYS A 89 -9.07 -5.62 9.78
C LYS A 89 -10.33 -5.32 8.96
N THR A 90 -10.28 -5.49 7.64
CA THR A 90 -11.44 -5.89 6.85
C THR A 90 -11.83 -7.25 7.41
N GLY A 91 -13.03 -7.39 7.99
CA GLY A 91 -13.48 -8.58 8.71
C GLY A 91 -12.93 -9.86 8.08
N ARG A 92 -11.94 -10.47 8.74
CA ARG A 92 -11.06 -11.46 8.11
C ARG A 92 -11.87 -12.68 7.70
N SER A 93 -12.03 -12.88 6.39
CA SER A 93 -12.28 -14.22 5.87
C SER A 93 -11.08 -15.10 6.22
N PRO A 94 -11.25 -16.37 6.65
CA PRO A 94 -10.16 -17.29 6.99
C PRO A 94 -9.04 -17.34 5.94
N LEU A 95 -9.38 -17.15 4.67
CA LEU A 95 -8.45 -17.12 3.53
C LEU A 95 -7.47 -15.93 3.58
N SER A 96 -7.95 -14.74 3.96
CA SER A 96 -7.11 -13.54 4.10
C SER A 96 -6.08 -13.68 5.22
N SER A 97 -6.44 -14.39 6.31
CA SER A 97 -5.54 -14.69 7.41
C SER A 97 -4.42 -15.65 6.98
N LEU A 98 -4.77 -16.69 6.23
CA LEU A 98 -3.80 -17.68 5.72
C LEU A 98 -2.79 -17.06 4.75
N LEU A 99 -3.25 -16.20 3.84
CA LEU A 99 -2.37 -15.47 2.93
C LEU A 99 -1.43 -14.52 3.69
N PHE A 100 -1.94 -13.81 4.70
CA PHE A 100 -1.11 -12.91 5.51
C PHE A 100 -0.02 -13.66 6.28
N SER A 101 -0.36 -14.80 6.89
CA SER A 101 0.61 -15.68 7.57
C SER A 101 1.66 -16.23 6.60
N SER A 102 1.27 -16.56 5.36
CA SER A 102 2.23 -17.03 4.34
C SER A 102 3.17 -15.94 3.81
N LEU A 103 2.70 -14.68 3.76
CA LEU A 103 3.47 -13.57 3.20
C LEU A 103 4.40 -12.91 4.23
N PHE A 104 4.01 -12.92 5.51
CA PHE A 104 4.72 -12.16 6.56
C PHE A 104 5.24 -13.02 7.72
N GLY A 105 5.00 -14.33 7.71
CA GLY A 105 5.39 -15.23 8.78
C GLY A 105 4.56 -15.03 10.07
N ASN A 106 4.53 -16.07 10.90
CA ASN A 106 3.95 -15.96 12.23
C ASN A 106 4.91 -15.13 13.10
N TRP A 107 4.41 -14.03 13.68
CA TRP A 107 5.10 -13.31 14.75
C TRP A 107 5.22 -14.17 16.00
#